data_AF-A0A2E1JJK8-F1
#
_entry.id   AF-A0A2E1JJK8-F1
#
_cell.length_a   1.000
_cell.length_b   1.000
_cell.length_c   1.000
_cell.angle_alpha   90.00
_cell.angle_beta   90.00
_cell.angle_gamma   90.00
#
_symmetry.space_group_name_H-M   'P 1'
#
loop_
_entity.id
_entity.type
_entity.pdbx_description
1 polymer ?
#
loop_
_entity_poly.entity_id
_entity_poly.type
_entity_poly.pdbx_seq_one_letter_code
_entity_poly.pdbx_strand_id
1 'polypeptide(L)'
;MKKIYKREFERNDKRHLLLFGYEEHNEKAAKELEITPSPSPHMRWNPPRQEWVTYSATRQVRTAFPPKEYCPLCPGAELNFPTEIPFKNFEVAIFPNRWASFNTSENQTYIDGLNVKPSNGECEVVVYSSNHLDTLAQMPLDRIELLFNAWSDRYTQLLNRDDISYVMPFENRGEECGVTLHHPHGQIYAFPFVPPVIQKEVDAFKKENFILKLMNDLETKYFVY
;
A
#
# COMPACT_ATOMS: atom_id res chain seq x y z
N MET A 1 42.17 8.34 22.86
CA MET A 1 40.91 7.64 22.52
C MET A 1 40.80 6.40 23.41
N LYS A 2 39.61 6.09 23.96
CA LYS A 2 39.40 4.85 24.73
C LYS A 2 39.63 3.63 23.81
N LYS A 3 40.35 2.62 24.27
CA LYS A 3 40.64 1.39 23.52
C LYS A 3 39.32 0.65 23.25
N ILE A 4 39.12 0.21 22.01
CA ILE A 4 37.93 -0.57 21.60
C ILE A 4 38.36 -2.03 21.49
N TYR A 5 37.63 -2.91 22.16
CA TYR A 5 37.77 -4.36 22.08
C TYR A 5 36.68 -4.90 21.15
N LYS A 6 37.09 -5.77 20.20
CA LYS A 6 36.19 -6.51 19.31
C LYS A 6 36.30 -7.99 19.67
N ARG A 7 35.17 -8.65 19.92
CA ARG A 7 35.07 -10.11 19.94
C ARG A 7 34.23 -10.57 18.76
N GLU A 8 34.72 -11.60 18.09
CA GLU A 8 33.98 -12.34 17.09
C GLU A 8 33.55 -13.67 17.68
N PHE A 9 32.25 -13.95 17.62
CA PHE A 9 31.65 -15.16 18.15
C PHE A 9 30.88 -15.85 17.03
N GLU A 10 31.28 -17.06 16.67
CA GLU A 10 30.52 -17.89 15.74
C GLU A 10 29.32 -18.49 16.48
N ARG A 11 28.12 -18.10 16.06
CA ARG A 11 26.86 -18.64 16.60
C ARG A 11 26.62 -20.07 16.11
N ASN A 12 25.68 -20.75 16.75
CA ASN A 12 25.25 -22.10 16.40
C ASN A 12 24.75 -22.23 14.95
N ASP A 13 24.29 -21.15 14.31
CA ASP A 13 23.89 -21.09 12.89
C ASP A 13 25.05 -20.79 11.93
N LYS A 14 26.31 -20.87 12.40
CA LYS A 14 27.53 -20.58 11.64
C LYS A 14 27.65 -19.13 11.15
N ARG A 15 26.88 -18.21 11.74
CA ARG A 15 26.99 -16.77 11.47
C ARG A 15 27.79 -16.08 12.58
N HIS A 16 28.58 -15.09 12.19
CA HIS A 16 29.42 -14.35 13.13
C HIS A 16 28.62 -13.24 13.81
N LEU A 17 28.63 -13.24 15.14
CA LEU A 17 28.25 -12.13 16.00
C LEU A 17 29.50 -11.33 16.34
N LEU A 18 29.48 -10.03 16.06
CA LEU A 18 30.56 -9.11 16.42
C LEU A 18 30.13 -8.27 17.63
N LEU A 19 30.89 -8.38 18.72
CA LEU A 19 30.68 -7.60 19.94
C LEU A 19 31.79 -6.55 20.06
N PHE A 20 31.41 -5.29 20.26
CA PHE A 20 32.35 -4.18 20.44
C PHE A 20 32.13 -3.53 21.81
N GLY A 21 33.20 -3.13 22.49
CA GLY A 21 33.10 -2.47 23.78
C GLY A 21 34.36 -1.70 24.14
N TYR A 22 34.26 -0.87 25.17
CA TYR A 22 35.41 -0.20 25.76
C TYR A 22 36.11 -1.05 26.84
N GLU A 23 35.54 -2.22 27.14
CA GLU A 23 36.09 -3.29 27.98
C GLU A 23 36.07 -4.61 27.20
N GLU A 24 36.85 -5.59 27.64
CA GLU A 24 37.01 -6.86 26.93
C GLU A 24 35.79 -7.78 27.13
N HIS A 25 35.18 -8.23 26.03
CA HIS A 25 33.99 -9.06 26.05
C HIS A 25 34.32 -10.54 26.28
N ASN A 26 34.47 -10.98 27.54
CA ASN A 26 34.90 -12.35 27.88
C ASN A 26 33.78 -13.29 28.35
N GLU A 27 32.52 -12.87 28.31
CA GLU A 27 31.38 -13.65 28.82
C GLU A 27 31.14 -14.96 28.03
N LYS A 28 30.55 -15.97 28.69
CA LYS A 28 30.15 -17.22 28.04
C LYS A 28 28.77 -17.06 27.41
N ALA A 29 28.59 -17.60 26.20
CA ALA A 29 27.29 -17.61 25.55
C ALA A 29 26.27 -18.44 26.37
N ALA A 30 25.05 -17.92 26.52
CA ALA A 30 23.91 -18.66 27.06
C ALA A 30 23.33 -19.63 26.01
N LYS A 31 22.20 -20.27 26.30
CA LYS A 31 21.50 -21.14 25.34
C LYS A 31 21.14 -20.35 24.08
N GLU A 32 21.67 -20.78 22.93
CA GLU A 32 21.43 -20.14 21.64
C GLU A 32 20.04 -20.51 21.08
N LEU A 33 19.49 -19.63 20.23
CA LEU A 33 18.20 -19.85 19.55
C LEU A 33 18.27 -21.07 18.61
N GLU A 34 17.14 -21.71 18.33
CA GLU A 34 17.08 -22.77 17.32
C GLU A 34 17.55 -22.24 15.95
N ILE A 35 18.34 -23.07 15.24
CA ILE A 35 18.85 -22.73 13.91
C ILE A 35 17.66 -22.74 12.94
N THR A 36 17.34 -21.58 12.39
CA THR A 36 16.41 -21.48 11.27
C THR A 36 17.17 -21.71 9.95
N PRO A 37 16.60 -22.41 8.95
CA PRO A 37 17.21 -22.54 7.63
C PRO A 37 17.60 -21.17 7.07
N SER A 38 18.75 -21.12 6.39
CA SER A 38 19.14 -19.90 5.67
C SER A 38 18.08 -19.58 4.62
N PRO A 39 17.60 -18.33 4.55
CA PRO A 39 16.66 -17.96 3.51
C PRO A 39 17.34 -18.13 2.14
N SER A 40 16.59 -18.64 1.17
CA SER A 40 17.00 -18.68 -0.23
C SER A 40 16.19 -17.65 -1.01
N PRO A 41 16.53 -16.35 -0.93
CA PRO A 41 15.83 -15.37 -1.73
C PRO A 41 16.26 -15.48 -3.20
N HIS A 42 15.32 -15.27 -4.12
CA HIS A 42 15.59 -15.18 -5.55
C HIS A 42 14.88 -13.95 -6.14
N MET A 43 15.35 -13.48 -7.28
CA MET A 43 14.72 -12.38 -8.02
C MET A 43 13.90 -12.93 -9.18
N ARG A 44 12.74 -12.32 -9.43
CA ARG A 44 11.92 -12.58 -10.62
C ARG A 44 11.75 -11.29 -11.40
N TRP A 45 11.89 -11.34 -12.72
CA TRP A 45 11.61 -10.21 -13.59
C TRP A 45 10.10 -9.96 -13.63
N ASN A 46 9.69 -8.71 -13.43
CA ASN A 46 8.33 -8.24 -13.61
C ASN A 46 8.24 -7.55 -14.99
N PRO A 47 7.64 -8.18 -16.01
CA PRO A 47 7.56 -7.60 -17.35
C PRO A 47 6.76 -6.29 -17.43
N PRO A 48 5.58 -6.14 -16.83
CA PRO A 48 4.86 -4.86 -16.84
C PRO A 48 5.70 -3.73 -16.25
N ARG A 49 6.29 -3.93 -15.06
CA ARG A 49 7.02 -2.89 -14.35
C ARG A 49 8.48 -2.77 -14.77
N GLN A 50 8.95 -3.66 -15.65
CA GLN A 50 10.34 -3.76 -16.12
C GLN A 50 11.35 -3.62 -14.96
N GLU A 51 11.21 -4.48 -13.94
CA GLU A 51 12.07 -4.49 -12.75
C GLU A 51 12.26 -5.89 -12.17
N TRP A 52 13.34 -6.09 -11.43
CA TRP A 52 13.59 -7.32 -10.68
C TRP A 52 12.98 -7.21 -9.27
N VAL A 53 12.17 -8.20 -8.88
CA VAL A 53 11.53 -8.27 -7.56
C VAL A 53 12.13 -9.42 -6.75
N THR A 54 12.62 -9.12 -5.55
CA THR A 54 13.19 -10.10 -4.63
C THR A 54 12.11 -10.77 -3.78
N TYR A 55 12.07 -12.10 -3.79
CA TYR A 55 11.15 -12.90 -2.98
C TYR A 55 11.92 -13.55 -1.82
N SER A 56 11.42 -13.42 -0.59
CA SER A 56 12.03 -14.06 0.60
C SER A 56 10.93 -14.54 1.56
N ALA A 57 10.66 -15.85 1.54
CA ALA A 57 9.49 -16.46 2.19
C ALA A 57 9.51 -16.41 3.74
N THR A 58 10.66 -16.17 4.38
CA THR A 58 10.83 -16.31 5.84
C THR A 58 10.47 -15.05 6.65
N ARG A 59 9.95 -13.99 6.02
CA ARG A 59 9.70 -12.67 6.67
C ARG A 59 8.34 -12.53 7.40
N GLN A 60 7.48 -13.53 7.36
CA GLN A 60 6.07 -13.46 7.82
C GLN A 60 5.86 -13.34 9.35
N VAL A 61 6.89 -13.43 10.20
CA VAL A 61 6.71 -13.59 11.65
C VAL A 61 6.91 -12.27 12.42
N ARG A 62 5.99 -11.30 12.27
CA ARG A 62 6.01 -10.07 13.09
C ARG A 62 4.64 -9.79 13.72
N THR A 63 4.65 -9.15 14.88
CA THR A 63 3.49 -8.82 15.72
C THR A 63 3.32 -7.31 15.88
N ALA A 64 2.07 -6.82 15.88
CA ALA A 64 1.65 -5.51 16.43
C ALA A 64 0.12 -5.45 16.66
N PHE A 65 -0.36 -4.45 17.43
CA PHE A 65 -1.51 -3.54 17.14
C PHE A 65 -2.33 -3.03 18.37
N PRO A 66 -2.95 -1.81 18.33
CA PRO A 66 -3.67 -1.10 19.42
C PRO A 66 -5.21 -0.88 19.15
N PRO A 67 -6.00 -0.13 19.98
CA PRO A 67 -7.48 -0.27 20.06
C PRO A 67 -8.39 0.74 19.28
N LYS A 68 -9.71 0.43 19.24
CA LYS A 68 -10.75 0.79 18.24
C LYS A 68 -11.59 2.07 18.46
N GLU A 69 -11.57 2.69 19.63
CA GLU A 69 -12.62 3.60 20.13
C GLU A 69 -12.74 4.99 19.44
N TYR A 70 -11.82 5.36 18.54
CA TYR A 70 -11.68 6.72 18.00
C TYR A 70 -11.88 6.85 16.48
N CYS A 71 -12.74 6.02 15.87
CA CYS A 71 -12.85 5.96 14.41
C CYS A 71 -13.74 7.05 13.77
N PRO A 72 -13.23 7.90 12.86
CA PRO A 72 -13.96 9.00 12.22
C PRO A 72 -14.87 8.59 11.06
N LEU A 73 -14.85 7.32 10.64
CA LEU A 73 -15.65 6.78 9.51
C LEU A 73 -16.97 6.14 9.96
N CYS A 74 -17.22 6.07 11.27
CA CYS A 74 -18.47 5.55 11.81
C CYS A 74 -19.63 6.54 11.57
N PRO A 75 -20.88 6.04 11.42
CA PRO A 75 -22.08 6.87 11.47
C PRO A 75 -22.13 7.73 12.74
N GLY A 76 -22.34 9.04 12.58
CA GLY A 76 -22.19 10.02 13.67
C GLY A 76 -23.47 10.55 14.31
N ALA A 77 -24.65 10.31 13.70
CA ALA A 77 -25.88 11.04 14.08
C ALA A 77 -26.35 10.83 15.53
N GLU A 78 -25.97 9.73 16.18
CA GLU A 78 -26.31 9.42 17.59
C GLU A 78 -25.08 9.40 18.51
N LEU A 79 -23.89 9.75 18.00
CA LEU A 79 -22.67 9.82 18.79
C LEU A 79 -22.49 11.22 19.38
N ASN A 80 -22.00 11.28 20.62
CA ASN A 80 -21.56 12.53 21.25
C ASN A 80 -20.28 13.12 20.62
N PHE A 81 -19.76 12.50 19.54
CA PHE A 81 -18.53 12.89 18.86
C PHE A 81 -18.82 13.11 17.36
N PRO A 82 -18.31 14.19 16.75
CA PRO A 82 -18.51 14.44 15.32
C PRO A 82 -17.71 13.44 14.46
N THR A 83 -18.33 12.94 13.40
CA THR A 83 -17.71 12.05 12.40
C THR A 83 -17.82 12.67 11.00
N GLU A 84 -17.10 12.13 10.00
CA GLU A 84 -17.21 12.59 8.61
C GLU A 84 -18.54 12.23 7.96
N ILE A 85 -19.31 11.33 8.57
CA ILE A 85 -20.60 10.85 8.05
C ILE A 85 -21.68 11.15 9.10
N PRO A 86 -22.29 12.35 9.08
CA PRO A 86 -23.24 12.82 10.09
C PRO A 86 -24.64 12.19 9.92
N PHE A 87 -24.73 11.01 9.33
CA PHE A 87 -25.96 10.27 9.10
C PHE A 87 -26.01 9.06 10.02
N LYS A 88 -27.23 8.56 10.28
CA LYS A 88 -27.45 7.37 11.11
C LYS A 88 -27.03 6.08 10.43
N ASN A 89 -27.15 6.02 9.10
CA ASN A 89 -26.82 4.87 8.30
C ASN A 89 -26.49 5.31 6.86
N PHE A 90 -25.77 4.48 6.12
CA PHE A 90 -25.48 4.64 4.71
C PHE A 90 -25.08 3.30 4.11
N GLU A 91 -25.14 3.24 2.79
CA GLU A 91 -24.71 2.06 2.03
C GLU A 91 -23.26 2.22 1.58
N VAL A 92 -22.98 3.20 0.73
CA VAL A 92 -21.62 3.64 0.40
C VAL A 92 -21.57 5.15 0.62
N ALA A 93 -20.51 5.65 1.24
CA ALA A 93 -20.30 7.08 1.43
C ALA A 93 -18.99 7.51 0.77
N ILE A 94 -19.01 8.57 -0.03
CA ILE A 94 -17.82 9.13 -0.67
C ILE A 94 -17.72 10.60 -0.29
N PHE A 95 -16.55 11.03 0.15
CA PHE A 95 -16.28 12.42 0.50
C PHE A 95 -14.82 12.80 0.27
N PRO A 96 -14.50 14.10 0.10
CA PRO A 96 -13.12 14.56 -0.03
C PRO A 96 -12.27 14.18 1.19
N ASN A 97 -11.04 13.74 0.94
CA ASN A 97 -10.11 13.39 2.01
C ASN A 97 -9.66 14.67 2.74
N ARG A 98 -9.90 14.74 4.05
CA ARG A 98 -9.49 15.86 4.91
C ARG A 98 -7.99 16.16 4.85
N TRP A 99 -7.16 15.14 4.62
CA TRP A 99 -5.71 15.22 4.51
C TRP A 99 -5.24 14.85 3.09
N ALA A 100 -5.89 15.43 2.08
CA ALA A 100 -5.59 15.16 0.68
C ALA A 100 -4.14 15.52 0.30
N SER A 101 -3.50 14.63 -0.48
CA SER A 101 -2.17 14.88 -1.06
C SER A 101 -2.25 15.73 -2.35
N PHE A 102 -3.40 15.69 -3.02
CA PHE A 102 -3.73 16.50 -4.18
C PHE A 102 -4.95 17.36 -3.86
N ASN A 103 -4.82 18.67 -4.06
CA ASN A 103 -5.91 19.60 -3.92
C ASN A 103 -5.65 20.77 -4.87
N THR A 104 -6.59 21.00 -5.77
CA THR A 104 -6.45 22.03 -6.80
C THR A 104 -6.56 23.40 -6.16
N SER A 105 -5.48 24.18 -6.27
CA SER A 105 -5.35 25.50 -5.66
C SER A 105 -4.81 26.49 -6.69
N GLU A 106 -5.38 27.67 -6.74
CA GLU A 106 -4.90 28.77 -7.59
C GLU A 106 -3.60 29.39 -7.05
N ASN A 107 -3.27 29.15 -5.77
CA ASN A 107 -2.08 29.70 -5.14
C ASN A 107 -0.82 28.95 -5.55
N GLN A 108 0.16 29.68 -6.10
CA GLN A 108 1.47 29.14 -6.42
C GLN A 108 2.43 29.30 -5.24
N THR A 109 3.16 28.22 -4.93
CA THR A 109 4.22 28.22 -3.92
C THR A 109 5.56 28.34 -4.61
N TYR A 110 6.40 29.27 -4.15
CA TYR A 110 7.77 29.44 -4.62
C TYR A 110 8.75 29.14 -3.49
N ILE A 111 9.76 28.32 -3.79
CA ILE A 111 10.85 28.02 -2.87
C ILE A 111 12.15 28.24 -3.63
N ASP A 112 13.02 29.10 -3.09
CA ASP A 112 14.25 29.48 -3.76
C ASP A 112 15.16 28.27 -4.05
N GLY A 113 15.74 28.23 -5.23
CA GLY A 113 16.58 27.13 -5.71
C GLY A 113 15.86 25.81 -6.04
N LEU A 114 14.52 25.73 -5.91
CA LEU A 114 13.75 24.51 -6.22
C LEU A 114 12.73 24.73 -7.33
N ASN A 115 12.60 23.74 -8.22
CA ASN A 115 11.52 23.69 -9.21
C ASN A 115 10.25 23.12 -8.55
N VAL A 116 9.34 24.01 -8.16
CA VAL A 116 8.06 23.66 -7.48
C VAL A 116 6.91 23.74 -8.47
N LYS A 117 5.98 22.78 -8.39
CA LYS A 117 4.72 22.77 -9.15
C LYS A 117 3.54 22.58 -8.19
N PRO A 118 2.34 23.11 -8.51
CA PRO A 118 1.16 22.86 -7.68
C PRO A 118 0.79 21.37 -7.68
N SER A 119 0.32 20.87 -6.54
CA SER A 119 -0.19 19.51 -6.37
C SER A 119 -1.69 19.46 -6.70
N ASN A 120 -2.04 19.83 -7.94
CA ASN A 120 -3.42 19.79 -8.42
C ASN A 120 -3.96 18.36 -8.45
N GLY A 121 -5.27 18.21 -8.44
CA GLY A 121 -5.94 16.92 -8.40
C GLY A 121 -7.01 16.84 -7.31
N GLU A 122 -7.43 15.60 -7.01
CA GLU A 122 -8.47 15.28 -6.02
C GLU A 122 -8.09 14.02 -5.24
N CYS A 123 -8.40 13.99 -3.93
CA CYS A 123 -8.35 12.77 -3.14
C CYS A 123 -9.70 12.57 -2.44
N GLU A 124 -10.32 11.41 -2.64
CA GLU A 124 -11.58 11.05 -1.99
C GLU A 124 -11.41 9.81 -1.11
N VAL A 125 -12.22 9.70 -0.06
CA VAL A 125 -12.39 8.51 0.77
C VAL A 125 -13.70 7.85 0.37
N VAL A 126 -13.70 6.53 0.19
CA VAL A 126 -14.88 5.71 -0.13
C VAL A 126 -15.12 4.73 1.01
N VAL A 127 -16.18 4.93 1.78
CA VAL A 127 -16.55 4.06 2.91
C VAL A 127 -17.60 3.05 2.44
N TYR A 128 -17.30 1.75 2.60
CA TYR A 128 -18.03 0.67 1.93
C TYR A 128 -19.29 0.21 2.66
N SER A 129 -19.39 0.50 3.96
CA SER A 129 -20.50 0.13 4.84
C SER A 129 -20.59 1.09 6.00
N SER A 130 -21.75 1.20 6.62
CA SER A 130 -21.93 1.90 7.91
C SER A 130 -21.49 1.07 9.10
N ASN A 131 -21.42 -0.26 8.97
CA ASN A 131 -20.98 -1.14 10.02
C ASN A 131 -19.46 -1.26 10.03
N HIS A 132 -18.85 -0.80 11.12
CA HIS A 132 -17.40 -0.77 11.31
C HIS A 132 -16.73 -2.14 11.19
N LEU A 133 -17.43 -3.22 11.52
CA LEU A 133 -16.88 -4.58 11.51
C LEU A 133 -17.03 -5.31 10.18
N ASP A 134 -17.70 -4.70 9.20
CA ASP A 134 -17.85 -5.31 7.88
C ASP A 134 -16.52 -5.36 7.15
N THR A 135 -16.44 -6.27 6.17
CA THR A 135 -15.30 -6.35 5.27
C THR A 135 -15.76 -6.57 3.85
N LEU A 136 -15.05 -6.00 2.87
CA LEU A 136 -15.39 -6.16 1.44
C LEU A 136 -15.50 -7.64 1.03
N ALA A 137 -14.68 -8.52 1.62
CA ALA A 137 -14.66 -9.95 1.32
C ALA A 137 -15.91 -10.71 1.78
N GLN A 138 -16.70 -10.14 2.69
CA GLN A 138 -17.93 -10.73 3.24
C GLN A 138 -19.19 -9.98 2.77
N MET A 139 -19.03 -8.94 1.95
CA MET A 139 -20.16 -8.18 1.45
C MET A 139 -21.00 -9.02 0.47
N PRO A 140 -22.34 -8.95 0.55
CA PRO A 140 -23.23 -9.47 -0.47
C PRO A 140 -22.92 -8.92 -1.87
N LEU A 141 -23.22 -9.67 -2.93
CA LEU A 141 -22.86 -9.30 -4.31
C LEU A 141 -23.53 -8.01 -4.78
N ASP A 142 -24.77 -7.76 -4.39
CA ASP A 142 -25.50 -6.50 -4.64
C ASP A 142 -24.78 -5.30 -4.00
N ARG A 143 -24.19 -5.49 -2.82
CA ARG A 143 -23.37 -4.47 -2.15
C ARG A 143 -22.05 -4.19 -2.87
N ILE A 144 -21.43 -5.25 -3.41
CA ILE A 144 -20.22 -5.11 -4.24
C ILE A 144 -20.58 -4.38 -5.55
N GLU A 145 -21.68 -4.74 -6.20
CA GLU A 145 -22.16 -4.07 -7.41
C GLU A 145 -22.40 -2.57 -7.17
N LEU A 146 -23.06 -2.22 -6.06
CA LEU A 146 -23.24 -0.82 -5.67
C LEU A 146 -21.91 -0.07 -5.51
N LEU A 147 -20.90 -0.70 -4.89
CA LEU A 147 -19.58 -0.11 -4.74
C LEU A 147 -18.89 0.13 -6.10
N PHE A 148 -18.97 -0.83 -7.02
CA PHE A 148 -18.41 -0.67 -8.38
C PHE A 148 -19.13 0.41 -9.18
N ASN A 149 -20.45 0.55 -9.03
CA ASN A 149 -21.21 1.65 -9.63
C ASN A 149 -20.76 3.00 -9.07
N ALA A 150 -20.57 3.10 -7.75
CA ALA A 150 -20.07 4.33 -7.12
C ALA A 150 -18.65 4.67 -7.60
N TRP A 151 -17.74 3.69 -7.72
CA TRP A 151 -16.42 3.91 -8.30
C TRP A 151 -16.48 4.33 -9.76
N SER A 152 -17.35 3.72 -10.57
CA SER A 152 -17.48 4.03 -12.01
C SER A 152 -17.99 5.45 -12.24
N ASP A 153 -18.97 5.87 -11.44
CA ASP A 153 -19.47 7.25 -11.43
C ASP A 153 -18.34 8.24 -11.09
N ARG A 154 -17.67 8.06 -9.95
CA ARG A 154 -16.56 8.94 -9.55
C ARG A 154 -15.43 8.96 -10.56
N TYR A 155 -15.04 7.80 -11.06
CA TYR A 155 -13.99 7.67 -12.08
C TYR A 155 -14.33 8.50 -13.32
N THR A 156 -15.54 8.36 -13.84
CA THR A 156 -15.99 9.08 -15.04
C THR A 156 -16.05 10.58 -14.80
N GLN A 157 -16.58 11.02 -13.65
CA GLN A 157 -16.68 12.43 -13.32
C GLN A 157 -15.29 13.08 -13.14
N LEU A 158 -14.38 12.41 -12.42
CA LEU A 158 -13.04 12.92 -12.17
C LEU A 158 -12.19 12.95 -13.44
N LEU A 159 -12.29 11.93 -14.30
CA LEU A 159 -11.53 11.87 -15.54
C LEU A 159 -12.01 12.89 -16.59
N ASN A 160 -13.27 13.33 -16.52
CA ASN A 160 -13.79 14.38 -17.40
C ASN A 160 -13.31 15.79 -17.03
N ARG A 161 -12.54 15.95 -15.95
CA ARG A 161 -11.92 17.24 -15.62
C ARG A 161 -10.65 17.44 -16.44
N ASP A 162 -10.51 18.63 -17.02
CA ASP A 162 -9.35 18.97 -17.89
C ASP A 162 -8.00 18.96 -17.15
N ASP A 163 -8.01 19.09 -15.81
CA ASP A 163 -6.81 19.07 -14.96
C ASP A 163 -6.37 17.67 -14.53
N ILE A 164 -7.14 16.62 -14.88
CA ILE A 164 -6.89 15.23 -14.46
C ILE A 164 -6.43 14.38 -15.66
N SER A 165 -5.37 13.60 -15.46
CA SER A 165 -4.85 12.66 -16.47
C SER A 165 -5.02 11.19 -16.07
N TYR A 166 -5.23 10.89 -14.79
CA TYR A 166 -5.37 9.52 -14.30
C TYR A 166 -6.18 9.46 -13.03
N VAL A 167 -7.11 8.51 -12.93
CA VAL A 167 -7.92 8.28 -11.73
C VAL A 167 -7.62 6.87 -11.20
N MET A 168 -7.32 6.76 -9.91
CA MET A 168 -6.93 5.52 -9.27
C MET A 168 -7.82 5.26 -8.05
N PRO A 169 -8.87 4.45 -8.17
CA PRO A 169 -9.51 3.80 -7.03
C PRO A 169 -8.55 2.75 -6.45
N PHE A 170 -8.34 2.73 -5.14
CA PHE A 170 -7.53 1.73 -4.45
C PHE A 170 -7.98 1.54 -3.00
N GLU A 171 -7.57 0.41 -2.41
CA GLU A 171 -7.76 0.10 -1.01
C GLU A 171 -6.41 -0.23 -0.39
N ASN A 172 -6.09 0.43 0.71
CA ASN A 172 -5.11 -0.10 1.65
C ASN A 172 -5.90 -0.87 2.71
N ARG A 173 -5.54 -2.12 2.98
CA ARG A 173 -6.22 -2.94 3.99
C ARG A 173 -5.24 -3.60 4.93
N GLY A 174 -5.55 -3.52 6.22
CA GLY A 174 -4.72 -4.05 7.29
C GLY A 174 -3.72 -3.01 7.78
N GLU A 175 -3.52 -2.98 9.09
CA GLU A 175 -2.62 -2.02 9.72
C GLU A 175 -1.17 -2.21 9.26
N GLU A 176 -0.78 -3.42 8.85
CA GLU A 176 0.53 -3.70 8.23
C GLU A 176 0.74 -2.96 6.90
N CYS A 177 -0.33 -2.52 6.24
CA CYS A 177 -0.30 -1.71 5.01
C CYS A 177 -0.41 -0.21 5.27
N GLY A 178 -0.25 0.24 6.53
CA GLY A 178 -0.32 1.66 6.90
C GLY A 178 -1.75 2.20 7.06
N VAL A 179 -2.74 1.32 7.15
CA VAL A 179 -4.13 1.70 7.42
C VAL A 179 -4.27 2.09 8.88
N THR A 180 -4.64 3.34 9.12
CA THR A 180 -4.86 3.87 10.48
C THR A 180 -6.32 3.74 10.93
N LEU A 181 -7.23 3.39 10.01
CA LEU A 181 -8.68 3.32 10.25
C LEU A 181 -9.23 1.94 9.86
N HIS A 182 -9.69 1.16 10.83
CA HIS A 182 -10.17 -0.21 10.60
C HIS A 182 -11.50 -0.33 9.85
N HIS A 183 -12.28 0.75 9.81
CA HIS A 183 -13.56 0.77 9.13
C HIS A 183 -13.37 0.45 7.64
N PRO A 184 -14.20 -0.40 7.00
CA PRO A 184 -14.01 -0.77 5.60
C PRO A 184 -14.09 0.45 4.68
N HIS A 185 -12.96 0.83 4.09
CA HIS A 185 -12.87 1.97 3.19
C HIS A 185 -11.74 1.81 2.18
N GLY A 186 -11.87 2.53 1.08
CA GLY A 186 -10.83 2.77 0.09
C GLY A 186 -10.67 4.25 -0.18
N GLN A 187 -9.93 4.57 -1.22
CA GLN A 187 -9.65 5.93 -1.64
C GLN A 187 -9.67 6.04 -3.16
N ILE A 188 -9.89 7.25 -3.65
CA ILE A 188 -9.73 7.58 -5.07
C ILE A 188 -8.75 8.74 -5.17
N TYR A 189 -7.65 8.54 -5.89
CA TYR A 189 -6.71 9.62 -6.19
C TYR A 189 -6.82 9.98 -7.67
N ALA A 190 -7.15 11.24 -7.95
CA ALA A 190 -7.15 11.81 -9.28
C ALA A 190 -5.89 12.65 -9.47
N PHE A 191 -5.02 12.21 -10.37
CA PHE A 191 -3.70 12.77 -10.61
C PHE A 191 -3.73 13.70 -11.83
N PRO A 192 -2.97 14.81 -11.81
CA PRO A 192 -2.81 15.69 -12.97
C PRO A 192 -1.75 15.18 -13.96
N PHE A 193 -1.27 13.96 -13.76
CA PHE A 193 -0.32 13.25 -14.60
C PHE A 193 -0.57 11.74 -14.50
N VAL A 194 -0.10 10.97 -15.49
CA VAL A 194 -0.08 9.51 -15.38
C VAL A 194 1.04 9.09 -14.41
N PRO A 195 0.75 8.34 -13.33
CA PRO A 195 1.78 7.92 -12.38
C PRO A 195 2.95 7.19 -13.06
N PRO A 196 4.22 7.42 -12.67
CA PRO A 196 5.38 6.88 -13.38
C PRO A 196 5.39 5.35 -13.55
N VAL A 197 4.91 4.61 -12.54
CA VAL A 197 4.81 3.14 -12.61
C VAL A 197 3.82 2.74 -13.70
N ILE A 198 2.67 3.40 -13.78
CA ILE A 198 1.65 3.15 -14.80
C ILE A 198 2.17 3.52 -16.19
N GLN A 199 2.85 4.67 -16.32
CA GLN A 199 3.45 5.07 -17.60
C GLN A 199 4.47 4.03 -18.08
N LYS A 200 5.28 3.49 -17.15
CA LYS A 200 6.25 2.44 -17.45
C LYS A 200 5.58 1.15 -17.93
N GLU A 201 4.46 0.77 -17.32
CA GLU A 201 3.64 -0.37 -17.74
C GLU A 201 3.05 -0.17 -19.14
N VAL A 202 2.53 1.02 -19.44
CA VAL A 202 2.04 1.39 -20.78
C VAL A 202 3.16 1.29 -21.81
N ASP A 203 4.34 1.83 -21.51
CA ASP A 203 5.49 1.79 -22.42
C ASP A 203 6.01 0.36 -22.64
N ALA A 204 6.02 -0.48 -21.59
CA ALA A 204 6.37 -1.88 -21.70
C ALA A 204 5.38 -2.63 -22.60
N PHE A 205 4.07 -2.40 -22.40
CA PHE A 205 3.02 -3.04 -23.19
C PHE A 205 3.04 -2.62 -24.66
N LYS A 206 3.34 -1.35 -24.95
CA LYS A 206 3.51 -0.84 -26.33
C LYS A 206 4.70 -1.47 -27.05
N LYS A 207 5.77 -1.82 -26.33
CA LYS A 207 6.95 -2.50 -26.90
C LYS A 207 6.66 -3.98 -27.16
N GLU A 208 6.03 -4.65 -26.21
CA GLU A 208 5.68 -6.06 -26.30
C GLU A 208 4.44 -6.35 -25.45
N ASN A 209 3.39 -6.89 -26.07
CA ASN A 209 2.24 -7.40 -25.34
C ASN A 209 2.62 -8.73 -24.67
N PHE A 210 3.17 -8.63 -23.45
CA PHE A 210 3.63 -9.77 -22.67
C PHE A 210 2.51 -10.74 -22.29
N ILE A 211 1.24 -10.31 -22.29
CA ILE A 211 0.08 -11.19 -22.07
C ILE A 211 -0.10 -12.10 -23.28
N LEU A 212 -0.14 -11.54 -24.48
CA LEU A 212 -0.26 -12.34 -25.71
C LEU A 212 0.94 -13.28 -25.88
N LYS A 213 2.15 -12.80 -25.59
CA LYS A 213 3.34 -13.67 -25.59
C LYS A 213 3.23 -14.81 -24.59
N LEU A 214 2.83 -14.52 -23.34
CA LEU A 214 2.62 -15.55 -22.33
C LEU A 214 1.55 -16.55 -22.77
N MET A 215 0.43 -16.08 -23.32
CA MET A 215 -0.64 -16.94 -23.85
C MET A 215 -0.12 -17.84 -24.98
N ASN A 216 0.61 -17.29 -25.95
CA ASN A 216 1.21 -18.07 -27.04
C ASN A 216 2.22 -19.10 -26.53
N ASP A 217 3.05 -18.75 -25.55
CA ASP A 217 4.01 -19.65 -24.93
C ASP A 217 3.30 -20.79 -24.18
N LEU A 218 2.21 -20.48 -23.47
CA LEU A 218 1.38 -21.45 -22.77
C LEU A 218 0.66 -22.38 -23.75
N GLU A 219 0.10 -21.84 -24.83
CA GLU A 219 -0.50 -22.63 -25.91
C GLU A 219 0.53 -23.57 -26.51
N THR A 220 1.70 -23.07 -26.91
CA THR A 220 2.78 -23.90 -27.49
C THR A 220 3.25 -24.99 -26.53
N LYS A 221 3.34 -24.68 -25.23
CA LYS A 221 3.88 -25.59 -24.22
C LYS A 221 2.89 -26.66 -23.76
N TYR A 222 1.61 -26.31 -23.66
CA TYR A 222 0.59 -27.18 -23.04
C TYR A 222 -0.50 -27.64 -24.01
N PHE A 223 -0.62 -27.04 -25.20
CA PHE A 223 -1.56 -27.44 -26.25
C PHE A 223 -0.80 -27.73 -27.54
N VAL A 224 -0.46 -28.99 -27.74
CA VAL A 224 0.01 -29.51 -29.02
C VAL A 224 -1.24 -29.95 -29.80
N TYR A 225 -1.47 -29.36 -30.98
CA TYR A 225 -2.45 -29.87 -31.94
C TYR A 225 -2.12 -31.30 -32.37
#